data_AF-A0A4P6U3U8-F1
#
_entry.id   AF-A0A4P6U3U8-F1
#
_cell.length_a   1.000
_cell.length_b   1.000
_cell.length_c   1.000
_cell.angle_alpha   90.00
_cell.angle_beta   90.00
_cell.angle_gamma   90.00
#
_symmetry.space_group_name_H-M   'P 1'
#
loop_
_entity.id
_entity.type
_entity.pdbx_description
1 polymer ?
#
loop_
_entity_poly.entity_id
_entity_poly.type
_entity_poly.pdbx_seq_one_letter_code
_entity_poly.pdbx_strand_id
1 'polypeptide(L)'
;MAQLTLLEPLATSGEGLAVGRLAATAEVSVPTATRMLKQLEAAGAVTRQRSPHDERQVLVRLTDDGANRLAATRTELRTRQTEALSHFGARERHEPAAQLQRLAAVIGDTVPTRPGRHHAAVTPPGTRRIAPEIASPVNRVCPEGPCTGRP
;
A
#
# COMPACT_ATOMS: atom_id res chain seq x y z
N MET A 1 2.82 17.88 -4.18
CA MET A 1 3.48 16.55 -4.16
C MET A 1 3.45 15.89 -2.78
N ALA A 2 3.91 16.53 -1.69
CA ALA A 2 4.01 15.89 -0.35
C ALA A 2 2.70 15.35 0.26
N GLN A 3 1.53 15.86 -0.14
CA GLN A 3 0.24 15.37 0.36
C GLN A 3 -0.12 13.96 -0.14
N LEU A 4 0.37 13.57 -1.32
CA LEU A 4 0.00 12.29 -1.94
C LEU A 4 0.63 11.11 -1.20
N THR A 5 1.88 11.26 -0.78
CA THR A 5 2.61 10.27 0.04
C THR A 5 1.97 10.08 1.42
N LEU A 6 1.38 11.12 1.98
CA LEU A 6 0.68 11.03 3.28
C LEU A 6 -0.67 10.30 3.17
N LEU A 7 -1.34 10.40 2.01
CA LEU A 7 -2.65 9.77 1.76
C LEU A 7 -2.53 8.34 1.21
N GLU A 8 -1.39 8.00 0.61
CA GLU A 8 -1.13 6.69 0.01
C GLU A 8 -1.40 5.50 0.95
N PRO A 9 -0.91 5.52 2.20
CA PRO A 9 -1.15 4.43 3.15
C PRO A 9 -2.61 4.29 3.57
N LEU A 10 -3.39 5.37 3.48
CA LEU A 10 -4.81 5.36 3.81
C LEU A 10 -5.66 4.69 2.72
N ALA A 11 -5.19 4.72 1.47
CA ALA A 11 -5.90 4.10 0.35
C ALA A 11 -5.92 2.56 0.44
N THR A 12 -4.94 1.97 1.10
CA THR A 12 -4.84 0.52 1.31
C THR A 12 -5.40 0.07 2.65
N SER A 13 -5.61 1.00 3.59
CA SER A 13 -6.02 0.71 4.97
C SER A 13 -7.45 1.19 5.22
N GLY A 14 -8.43 0.29 5.04
CA GLY A 14 -9.85 0.62 5.21
C GLY A 14 -10.26 1.03 6.63
N GLU A 15 -9.52 0.56 7.65
CA GLU A 15 -9.78 0.86 9.07
C GLU A 15 -9.22 2.22 9.53
N GLY A 16 -8.37 2.84 8.71
CA GLY A 16 -7.66 4.07 9.05
C GLY A 16 -6.32 3.83 9.76
N LEU A 17 -5.49 4.87 9.78
CA LEU A 17 -4.13 4.80 10.33
C LEU A 17 -3.88 5.89 11.36
N ALA A 18 -3.10 5.55 12.38
CA ALA A 18 -2.65 6.50 13.38
C ALA A 18 -1.74 7.58 12.75
N VAL A 19 -1.86 8.81 13.23
CA VAL A 19 -1.06 9.96 12.75
C VAL A 19 0.45 9.69 12.80
N GLY A 20 0.93 9.02 13.85
CA GLY A 20 2.34 8.67 13.98
C GLY A 20 2.83 7.71 12.89
N ARG A 21 1.98 6.75 12.47
CA ARG A 21 2.29 5.83 11.37
C ARG A 21 2.29 6.55 10.03
N LEU A 22 1.36 7.48 9.82
CA LEU A 22 1.32 8.31 8.61
C LEU A 22 2.56 9.21 8.50
N ALA A 23 2.95 9.87 9.59
CA ALA A 23 4.14 10.70 9.64
C ALA A 23 5.41 9.90 9.33
N ALA A 24 5.55 8.71 9.94
CA ALA A 24 6.68 7.82 9.68
C ALA A 24 6.73 7.33 8.22
N THR A 25 5.59 6.99 7.64
CA THR A 25 5.52 6.49 6.25
C THR A 25 5.80 7.59 5.23
N ALA A 26 5.37 8.82 5.51
CA ALA A 26 5.63 9.97 4.67
C ALA A 26 7.00 10.64 4.96
N GLU A 27 7.81 10.06 5.86
CA GLU A 27 9.13 10.59 6.27
C GLU A 27 9.09 12.07 6.72
N VAL A 28 7.99 12.48 7.37
CA VAL A 28 7.82 13.84 7.90
C VAL A 28 7.69 13.82 9.42
N SER A 29 7.96 14.96 10.05
CA SER A 29 7.70 15.13 11.48
C SER A 29 6.20 15.01 11.80
N VAL A 30 5.87 14.52 13.00
CA VAL A 30 4.47 14.44 13.47
C VAL A 30 3.75 15.81 13.47
N PRO A 31 4.38 16.93 13.88
CA PRO A 31 3.77 18.26 13.74
C PRO A 31 3.44 18.62 12.29
N THR A 32 4.35 18.33 11.35
CA THR A 32 4.13 18.57 9.91
C THR A 32 2.96 17.74 9.40
N ALA A 33 2.93 16.44 9.70
CA ALA A 33 1.84 15.54 9.32
C ALA A 33 0.51 16.05 9.89
N THR A 34 0.47 16.46 11.16
CA THR A 34 -0.74 16.97 11.81
C THR A 34 -1.28 18.21 11.10
N ARG A 35 -0.39 19.15 10.71
CA ARG A 35 -0.79 20.34 9.95
C ARG A 35 -1.36 19.98 8.58
N MET A 36 -0.72 19.05 7.86
CA MET A 36 -1.21 18.57 6.57
C MET A 36 -2.57 17.87 6.70
N LEU A 37 -2.75 17.02 7.71
CA LEU A 37 -4.00 16.32 7.98
C LEU A 37 -5.14 17.28 8.34
N LYS A 38 -4.87 18.34 9.11
CA LYS A 38 -5.86 19.39 9.36
C LYS A 38 -6.34 20.07 8.07
N GLN A 39 -5.41 20.38 7.16
CA GLN A 39 -5.77 20.97 5.87
C GLN A 39 -6.58 20.01 4.99
N LEU A 40 -6.21 18.73 4.99
CA LEU A 40 -6.92 17.70 4.23
C LEU A 40 -8.32 17.43 4.79
N GLU A 41 -8.51 17.47 6.10
CA GLU A 41 -9.81 17.35 6.75
C GLU A 41 -10.70 18.56 6.45
N ALA A 42 -10.16 19.78 6.55
CA ALA A 42 -10.87 20.99 6.17
C ALA A 42 -11.30 21.00 4.69
N ALA A 43 -10.52 20.34 3.84
CA ALA A 43 -10.84 20.14 2.42
C ALA A 43 -11.76 18.92 2.16
N GLY A 44 -12.26 18.25 3.20
CA GLY A 44 -13.19 17.11 3.09
C GLY A 44 -12.56 15.80 2.61
N ALA A 45 -11.23 15.72 2.47
CA ALA A 45 -10.54 14.55 1.91
C ALA A 45 -10.28 13.45 2.95
N VAL A 46 -10.24 13.79 4.23
CA VAL A 46 -10.01 12.82 5.32
C VAL A 46 -10.94 13.09 6.49
N THR A 47 -11.19 12.06 7.29
CA THR A 47 -11.85 12.15 8.59
C THR A 47 -10.89 11.70 9.68
N ARG A 48 -11.05 12.26 10.88
CA ARG A 48 -10.28 11.90 12.05
C ARG A 48 -11.21 11.44 13.16
N GLN A 49 -10.99 10.23 13.66
CA GLN A 49 -11.79 9.62 14.71
C GLN A 49 -10.86 9.11 15.81
N ARG A 50 -11.28 9.22 17.07
CA ARG A 50 -10.56 8.57 18.16
C ARG A 50 -10.67 7.06 17.99
N SER A 51 -9.59 6.34 18.25
CA SER A 51 -9.60 4.88 18.16
C SER A 51 -10.55 4.30 19.22
N PRO A 52 -11.41 3.33 18.86
CA PRO A 52 -12.26 2.63 19.81
C PRO A 52 -11.47 1.71 20.76
N HIS A 53 -10.21 1.40 20.42
CA HIS A 53 -9.35 0.51 21.20
C HIS A 53 -8.33 1.26 22.07
N ASP A 54 -8.08 2.54 21.77
CA ASP A 54 -7.16 3.39 22.53
C ASP A 54 -7.54 4.87 22.37
N GLU A 55 -8.15 5.46 23.41
CA GLU A 55 -8.60 6.85 23.39
C GLU A 55 -7.47 7.87 23.17
N ARG A 56 -6.21 7.45 23.37
CA ARG A 56 -5.02 8.30 23.15
C ARG A 56 -4.62 8.35 21.68
N GLN A 57 -5.19 7.50 20.82
CA GLN A 57 -4.86 7.43 19.41
C GLN A 57 -5.96 8.04 18.54
N VAL A 58 -5.53 8.83 17.55
CA VAL A 58 -6.40 9.37 16.51
C VAL A 58 -6.12 8.61 15.22
N LEU A 59 -7.15 7.94 14.72
CA LEU A 59 -7.16 7.27 13.43
C LEU A 59 -7.64 8.25 12.37
N VAL A 60 -6.92 8.27 11.26
CA VAL A 60 -7.27 9.05 10.07
C VAL A 60 -7.79 8.08 9.02
N ARG A 61 -8.88 8.44 8.35
CA ARG A 61 -9.47 7.68 7.25
C ARG A 61 -9.68 8.60 6.04
N LEU A 62 -9.57 8.05 4.84
CA LEU A 62 -10.02 8.75 3.64
C LEU A 62 -11.56 8.81 3.64
N THR A 63 -12.09 9.92 3.17
CA THR A 63 -13.50 9.99 2.74
C THR A 63 -13.64 9.42 1.33
N ASP A 64 -14.88 9.16 0.89
CA ASP A 64 -15.13 8.75 -0.50
C ASP A 64 -14.67 9.84 -1.49
N ASP A 65 -14.92 11.12 -1.18
CA ASP A 65 -14.39 12.26 -1.96
C ASP A 65 -12.85 12.25 -2.00
N GLY A 66 -12.21 12.08 -0.84
CA GLY A 66 -10.75 12.01 -0.74
C GLY A 66 -10.16 10.86 -1.52
N ALA A 67 -10.79 9.69 -1.50
CA ALA A 67 -10.39 8.52 -2.26
C ALA A 67 -10.51 8.76 -3.77
N ASN A 68 -11.62 9.36 -4.24
CA ASN A 68 -11.83 9.71 -5.63
C ASN A 68 -10.80 10.74 -6.12
N ARG A 69 -10.55 11.77 -5.33
CA ARG A 69 -9.54 12.80 -5.62
C ARG A 69 -8.13 12.19 -5.69
N LEU A 70 -7.80 11.33 -4.74
CA LEU A 70 -6.52 10.62 -4.74
C LEU A 70 -6.36 9.74 -6.00
N ALA A 71 -7.40 9.03 -6.41
CA ALA A 71 -7.40 8.22 -7.63
C ALA A 71 -7.23 9.08 -8.88
N ALA A 72 -7.92 10.22 -8.96
CA ALA A 72 -7.79 11.18 -10.06
C ALA A 72 -6.36 11.74 -10.15
N THR A 73 -5.81 12.22 -9.03
CA THR A 73 -4.43 12.74 -9.00
C THR A 73 -3.39 11.68 -9.34
N ARG A 74 -3.56 10.43 -8.88
CA ARG A 74 -2.69 9.30 -9.26
C ARG A 74 -2.74 9.04 -10.75
N THR A 75 -3.93 9.08 -11.35
CA THR A 75 -4.12 8.85 -12.78
C THR A 75 -3.42 9.94 -13.59
N GLU A 76 -3.63 11.20 -13.25
CA GLU A 76 -2.97 12.35 -13.89
C GLU A 76 -1.45 12.28 -13.79
N LEU A 77 -0.92 11.96 -12.59
CA LEU A 77 0.51 11.81 -12.38
C LEU A 77 1.08 10.67 -13.23
N ARG A 78 0.40 9.52 -13.26
CA ARG A 78 0.81 8.37 -14.07
C ARG A 78 0.81 8.69 -15.56
N THR A 79 -0.18 9.42 -16.05
CA THR A 79 -0.22 9.88 -17.44
C THR A 79 0.98 10.77 -17.75
N ARG A 80 1.24 11.80 -16.93
CA ARG A 80 2.39 12.69 -17.09
C ARG A 80 3.72 11.95 -17.06
N GLN A 81 3.88 11.00 -16.14
CA GLN A 81 5.08 10.17 -16.04
C GLN A 81 5.25 9.29 -17.28
N THR A 82 4.17 8.67 -17.75
CA THR A 82 4.20 7.79 -18.92
C THR A 82 4.57 8.57 -20.18
N GLU A 83 3.98 9.75 -20.35
CA GLU A 83 4.30 10.66 -21.46
C GLU A 83 5.77 11.10 -21.40
N ALA A 84 6.23 11.60 -20.26
CA ALA A 84 7.62 12.02 -20.08
C ALA A 84 8.62 10.87 -20.36
N LEU A 85 8.31 9.65 -19.91
CA LEU A 85 9.15 8.48 -20.11
C LEU A 85 9.07 7.91 -21.54
N SER A 86 8.04 8.24 -22.31
CA SER A 86 7.89 7.80 -23.70
C SER A 86 8.97 8.39 -24.62
N HIS A 87 9.58 9.52 -24.23
CA HIS A 87 10.69 10.15 -24.93
C HIS A 87 12.01 9.38 -24.86
N PHE A 88 12.13 8.40 -23.96
CA PHE A 88 13.34 7.62 -23.75
C PHE A 88 13.18 6.18 -24.26
N GLY A 89 14.25 5.57 -24.76
CA GLY A 89 14.27 4.15 -25.09
C GLY A 89 14.10 3.26 -23.85
N ALA A 90 13.73 1.97 -24.03
CA ALA A 90 13.56 1.06 -22.90
C ALA A 90 14.82 0.94 -22.04
N ARG A 91 16.02 0.86 -22.66
CA ARG A 91 17.30 0.80 -21.94
C ARG A 91 17.58 2.07 -21.14
N GLU A 92 17.40 3.23 -21.77
CA GLU A 92 17.59 4.55 -21.15
C GLU A 92 16.66 4.80 -19.96
N ARG A 93 15.47 4.17 -19.92
CA ARG A 93 14.60 4.22 -18.74
C ARG A 93 15.06 3.34 -17.58
N HIS A 94 15.60 2.16 -17.87
CA HIS A 94 15.96 1.20 -16.83
C HIS A 94 17.28 1.55 -16.15
N GLU A 95 18.21 2.15 -16.87
CA GLU A 95 19.57 2.39 -16.37
C GLU A 95 19.64 3.42 -15.24
N PRO A 96 18.97 4.60 -15.32
CA PRO A 96 18.90 5.54 -14.21
C PRO A 96 18.22 4.95 -12.98
N ALA A 97 17.15 4.18 -13.17
CA ALA A 97 16.43 3.53 -12.08
C ALA A 97 17.32 2.51 -11.34
N ALA A 98 18.07 1.69 -12.08
CA ALA A 98 19.00 0.72 -11.51
C ALA A 98 20.14 1.40 -10.72
N GLN A 99 20.67 2.52 -11.24
CA GLN A 99 21.71 3.28 -10.56
C GLN A 99 21.20 3.94 -9.27
N LEU A 100 20.02 4.56 -9.30
CA LEU A 100 19.40 5.14 -8.11
C LEU A 100 19.11 4.09 -7.04
N GLN A 101 18.63 2.91 -7.43
CA GLN A 101 18.41 1.79 -6.50
C GLN A 101 19.71 1.29 -5.86
N ARG A 102 20.78 1.17 -6.65
CA ARG A 102 22.10 0.81 -6.13
C ARG A 102 22.63 1.86 -5.14
N LEU A 103 22.49 3.15 -5.47
CA LEU A 103 22.89 4.24 -4.57
C LEU A 103 22.08 4.21 -3.27
N ALA A 104 20.76 4.03 -3.36
CA ALA A 104 19.89 3.93 -2.20
C ALA A 104 20.26 2.74 -1.30
N ALA A 105 20.67 1.59 -1.87
CA ALA A 105 21.15 0.44 -1.10
C ALA A 105 22.44 0.79 -0.33
N VAL A 106 23.44 1.39 -0.99
CA VAL A 106 24.70 1.78 -0.34
C VAL A 106 24.47 2.80 0.79
N ILE A 107 23.57 3.77 0.59
CA ILE A 107 23.20 4.74 1.64
C ILE A 107 22.43 4.05 2.77
N GLY A 108 21.50 3.15 2.45
CA GLY A 108 20.73 2.39 3.44
C GLY A 108 21.61 1.51 4.33
N ASP A 109 22.65 0.90 3.77
CA ASP A 109 23.59 0.03 4.49
C ASP A 109 24.53 0.82 5.42
N THR A 110 24.73 2.11 5.15
CA THR A 110 25.62 2.99 5.94
C THR A 110 24.91 3.74 7.06
N VAL A 111 23.56 3.73 7.11
CA VAL A 111 22.78 4.36 8.17
C VAL A 111 22.15 3.26 9.05
N PRO A 112 22.61 3.06 10.30
CA PRO A 112 21.95 2.11 11.20
C PRO A 112 20.50 2.56 11.43
N THR A 113 19.58 1.73 10.96
CA THR A 113 18.14 1.96 11.10
C THR A 113 17.75 1.86 12.57
N ARG A 114 17.44 3.00 13.20
CA ARG A 114 17.11 3.08 14.64
C ARG A 114 15.96 2.12 14.99
N PRO A 115 16.07 1.29 16.04
CA PRO A 115 15.05 0.30 16.37
C PRO A 115 13.81 0.99 16.95
N GLY A 116 12.90 1.28 16.04
CA GLY A 116 11.46 1.57 16.19
C GLY A 116 10.74 1.39 14.84
N ARG A 117 11.46 0.84 13.85
CA ARG A 117 11.09 0.72 12.44
C ARG A 117 10.48 -0.65 12.19
N HIS A 118 9.17 -0.77 12.36
CA HIS A 118 8.42 -1.82 11.65
C HIS A 118 8.33 -1.40 10.17
N HIS A 119 9.41 -1.64 9.42
CA HIS A 119 9.35 -1.77 7.97
C HIS A 119 8.55 -3.04 7.68
N ALA A 120 7.24 -2.90 7.48
CA ALA A 120 6.50 -3.94 6.78
C ALA A 120 7.15 -4.04 5.40
N ALA A 121 7.74 -5.19 5.10
CA ALA A 121 8.34 -5.46 3.81
C ALA A 121 7.36 -5.05 2.72
N VAL A 122 7.80 -4.15 1.83
CA VAL A 122 7.11 -3.87 0.58
C VAL A 122 7.11 -5.18 -0.19
N THR A 123 5.99 -5.90 -0.12
CA THR A 123 5.74 -7.02 -1.01
C THR A 123 5.41 -6.39 -2.36
N PRO A 124 6.17 -6.65 -3.43
CA PRO A 124 5.80 -6.18 -4.75
C PRO A 124 4.41 -6.73 -5.10
N PRO A 125 3.54 -5.98 -5.79
CA PRO A 125 2.25 -6.50 -6.22
C PRO A 125 2.49 -7.72 -7.12
N GLY A 126 2.16 -8.90 -6.59
CA GLY A 126 2.21 -10.14 -7.33
C GLY A 126 1.39 -10.01 -8.59
N THR A 127 2.00 -10.28 -9.73
CA THR A 127 1.31 -10.48 -10.99
C THR A 127 0.31 -11.61 -10.80
N ARG A 128 -0.98 -11.28 -10.69
CA ARG A 128 -2.04 -12.29 -10.79
C ARG A 128 -1.96 -12.88 -12.19
N ARG A 129 -1.31 -14.03 -12.30
CA ARG A 129 -1.45 -14.92 -13.43
C ARG A 129 -2.86 -15.48 -13.33
N ILE A 130 -3.75 -15.01 -14.21
CA ILE A 130 -5.07 -15.59 -14.41
C ILE A 130 -4.82 -17.02 -14.90
N ALA A 131 -5.14 -18.02 -14.07
CA ALA A 131 -5.21 -19.41 -14.50
C ALA A 131 -6.52 -19.60 -15.29
N PRO A 132 -6.53 -20.36 -16.41
CA PRO A 132 -7.77 -20.68 -17.07
C PRO A 132 -8.55 -21.68 -16.23
N GLU A 133 -9.76 -21.28 -15.84
CA GLU A 133 -10.80 -22.12 -15.28
C GLU A 133 -11.21 -23.15 -16.35
N ILE A 134 -10.83 -24.41 -16.14
CA ILE A 134 -11.40 -25.53 -16.90
C ILE A 134 -11.87 -26.59 -15.90
N ALA A 135 -13.18 -26.56 -15.68
CA ALA A 135 -14.11 -27.64 -15.36
C ALA A 135 -13.53 -28.93 -14.72
N SER A 136 -13.85 -29.12 -13.44
CA SER A 136 -14.21 -30.46 -12.93
C SER A 136 -15.70 -30.65 -13.20
N PRO A 137 -16.20 -31.86 -13.55
CA PRO A 137 -16.46 -32.83 -12.49
C PRO A 137 -16.37 -34.30 -12.93
N VAL A 138 -15.78 -35.19 -12.13
CA VAL A 138 -16.27 -36.58 -12.07
C VAL A 138 -16.26 -37.07 -10.63
N ASN A 139 -17.48 -37.14 -10.12
CA ASN A 139 -17.97 -37.88 -8.98
C ASN A 139 -17.33 -39.28 -8.85
N ARG A 140 -16.62 -39.56 -7.76
CA ARG A 140 -16.38 -40.95 -7.32
C ARG A 140 -17.24 -41.23 -6.10
N VAL A 141 -18.30 -41.98 -6.39
CA VAL A 141 -19.13 -42.75 -5.47
C VAL A 141 -18.23 -43.60 -4.57
N CYS A 142 -18.41 -43.47 -3.25
CA CYS A 142 -17.97 -44.45 -2.27
C CYS A 142 -18.96 -45.63 -2.30
N PRO A 143 -18.53 -46.90 -2.41
CA PRO A 143 -19.38 -48.01 -2.05
C PRO A 143 -19.20 -48.35 -0.57
N GLU A 144 -20.26 -48.13 0.18
CA GLU A 144 -20.58 -48.80 1.45
C GLU A 144 -20.69 -50.33 1.22
N GLY A 145 -20.20 -51.15 2.16
CA GLY A 145 -20.51 -52.58 2.23
C GLY A 145 -19.72 -53.35 3.31
N PRO A 146 -20.31 -54.35 4.01
CA PRO A 146 -20.08 -54.57 5.44
C PRO A 146 -19.27 -55.83 5.86
N CYS A 147 -19.02 -55.86 7.17
CA CYS A 147 -18.33 -56.86 8.01
C CYS A 147 -18.63 -58.36 7.76
N THR A 148 -17.60 -59.20 7.86
CA THR A 148 -17.52 -60.57 8.47
C THR A 148 -16.05 -61.02 8.36
N GLY A 149 -15.37 -61.73 9.27
CA GLY A 149 -15.71 -62.52 10.45
C GLY A 149 -14.44 -62.86 11.26
N ARG A 150 -14.66 -63.25 12.52
CA ARG A 150 -13.69 -63.72 13.55
C ARG A 150 -13.26 -65.19 13.28
N PRO A 151 -12.34 -65.79 14.07
CA PRO A 151 -11.46 -65.21 15.10
C PRO A 151 -9.96 -65.32 14.81
#